data_AF-A0A928X8S9-F1
#
_entry.id   AF-A0A928X8S9-F1
#
_cell.length_a   1.000
_cell.length_b   1.000
_cell.length_c   1.000
_cell.angle_alpha   90.00
_cell.angle_beta   90.00
_cell.angle_gamma   90.00
#
_symmetry.space_group_name_H-M   'P 1'
#
loop_
_entity.id
_entity.type
_entity.pdbx_description
1 polymer ?
#
loop_
_entity_poly.entity_id
_entity_poly.type
_entity_poly.pdbx_seq_one_letter_code
_entity_poly.pdbx_strand_id
1 'polypeptide(L)' 'MRGITAIEAFNGHNNAVENEKAFRAARALGLPATGGSDSHGKEDVGRCYTEFLDMVAEEGLAPALKSGRYRGVCARP' A
#
# COMPACT_ATOMS: atom_id res chain seq x y z
N MET A 1 -15.05 10.15 -3.86
CA MET A 1 -15.31 8.96 -3.01
C MET A 1 -15.35 9.42 -1.56
N ARG A 2 -16.34 8.98 -0.77
CA ARG A 2 -16.37 9.25 0.69
C ARG A 2 -16.02 7.97 1.44
N GLY A 3 -15.28 8.07 2.53
CA GLY A 3 -14.96 6.93 3.40
C GLY A 3 -13.76 6.08 2.97
N ILE A 4 -13.02 6.46 1.93
CA ILE A 4 -11.78 5.77 1.52
C ILE A 4 -10.57 6.61 1.93
N THR A 5 -9.64 5.99 2.66
CA THR A 5 -8.42 6.63 3.17
C THR A 5 -7.25 6.51 2.19
N ALA A 6 -7.12 5.37 1.51
CA ALA A 6 -6.00 5.04 0.64
C ALA A 6 -6.42 3.95 -0.36
N ILE A 7 -5.60 3.74 -1.39
CA ILE A 7 -5.73 2.62 -2.34
C ILE A 7 -4.51 1.72 -2.20
N GLU A 8 -4.72 0.40 -2.14
CA GLU A 8 -3.63 -0.55 -2.34
C GLU A 8 -3.21 -0.51 -3.80
N ALA A 9 -2.10 0.18 -4.06
CA ALA A 9 -1.56 0.32 -5.40
C ALA A 9 -0.52 -0.76 -5.73
N PHE A 10 -0.02 -1.45 -4.70
CA PHE A 10 1.12 -2.36 -4.77
C PHE A 10 0.76 -3.68 -4.09
N ASN A 11 0.23 -4.63 -4.86
CA ASN A 11 -0.10 -5.97 -4.38
C ASN A 11 0.95 -6.99 -4.85
N GLY A 12 1.35 -7.90 -3.96
CA GLY A 12 2.40 -8.91 -4.19
C GLY A 12 2.09 -9.98 -5.25
N HIS A 13 0.82 -10.13 -5.62
CA HIS A 13 0.34 -11.06 -6.65
C HIS A 13 -0.04 -10.37 -7.96
N ASN A 14 -0.03 -9.03 -7.99
CA ASN A 14 -0.23 -8.26 -9.22
C ASN A 14 1.07 -8.10 -10.00
N ASN A 15 0.96 -7.99 -11.32
CA ASN A 15 2.09 -7.61 -12.17
C ASN A 15 2.35 -6.09 -12.14
N ALA A 16 3.48 -5.67 -12.69
CA ALA A 16 3.90 -4.26 -12.68
C ALA A 16 2.90 -3.32 -13.37
N VAL A 17 2.23 -3.77 -14.44
CA VAL A 17 1.25 -2.96 -15.18
C VAL A 17 -0.02 -2.77 -14.36
N GLU A 18 -0.47 -3.80 -13.65
CA GLU A 18 -1.63 -3.72 -12.75
C GLU A 18 -1.36 -2.79 -11.57
N ASN A 19 -0.20 -2.92 -10.93
CA ASN A 19 0.21 -2.03 -9.85
C ASN A 19 0.36 -0.57 -10.33
N GLU A 20 0.92 -0.35 -11.53
CA GLU A 20 0.99 1.00 -12.10
C GLU A 20 -0.40 1.60 -12.38
N LYS A 21 -1.33 0.80 -12.90
CA LYS A 21 -2.72 1.25 -13.11
C LYS A 21 -3.38 1.66 -11.79
N ALA A 22 -3.23 0.86 -10.73
CA ALA A 22 -3.76 1.17 -9.41
C ALA A 22 -3.11 2.42 -8.81
N PHE A 23 -1.78 2.59 -8.97
CA PHE A 23 -1.07 3.79 -8.54
C PHE A 23 -1.56 5.05 -9.26
N ARG A 24 -1.77 4.99 -10.58
CA ARG A 24 -2.34 6.11 -11.35
C ARG A 24 -3.76 6.44 -10.90
N ALA A 25 -4.57 5.45 -10.55
CA ALA A 25 -5.91 5.67 -10.00
C ALA A 25 -5.84 6.37 -8.62
N ALA A 26 -4.95 5.93 -7.73
CA ALA A 26 -4.70 6.58 -6.44
C ALA A 26 -4.32 8.06 -6.61
N ARG A 27 -3.39 8.33 -7.54
CA ARG A 27 -2.98 9.69 -7.91
C ARG A 27 -4.13 10.54 -8.45
N ALA A 28 -4.96 9.99 -9.35
CA ALA A 28 -6.09 10.72 -9.93
C ALA A 28 -7.18 11.04 -8.90
N LEU A 29 -7.33 10.18 -7.88
CA LEU A 29 -8.28 10.37 -6.78
C LEU A 29 -7.73 11.23 -5.63
N GLY A 30 -6.45 11.63 -5.70
CA GLY A 30 -5.78 12.37 -4.62
C GLY A 30 -5.61 11.55 -3.34
N LEU A 31 -5.57 10.22 -3.46
CA LEU A 31 -5.44 9.30 -2.33
C LEU A 31 -3.99 8.77 -2.21
N PRO A 32 -3.49 8.56 -0.99
CA PRO A 32 -2.24 7.83 -0.76
C PRO A 32 -2.30 6.41 -1.29
N ALA A 33 -1.12 5.86 -1.58
CA ALA A 33 -0.94 4.51 -2.10
C ALA A 33 -0.28 3.61 -1.03
N THR A 34 -0.95 2.52 -0.66
CA THR A 34 -0.41 1.46 0.19
C THR A 34 0.13 0.31 -0.64
N GLY A 35 0.86 -0.59 0.01
CA GLY A 35 1.23 -1.89 -0.52
C GLY A 35 1.03 -3.02 0.48
N GLY A 36 0.73 -4.20 -0.04
CA GLY A 36 0.45 -5.41 0.73
C GLY A 36 0.90 -6.65 -0.03
N SER A 37 1.50 -7.60 0.70
CA SER A 37 2.04 -8.81 0.09
C SER A 37 0.96 -9.80 -0.37
N ASP A 38 -0.24 -9.72 0.21
CA ASP A 38 -1.34 -10.67 -0.02
C ASP A 38 -0.89 -12.13 0.14
N SER A 39 -0.21 -12.37 1.26
CA SER A 39 0.54 -13.60 1.48
C SER A 39 -0.35 -14.81 1.72
N HIS A 40 -0.18 -15.84 0.89
CA HIS A 40 -0.78 -17.16 1.06
C HIS A 40 0.28 -18.22 1.45
N GLY A 41 1.56 -17.85 1.36
CA GLY A 41 2.71 -18.60 1.87
C GLY A 41 3.79 -17.70 2.47
N LYS A 42 4.79 -18.30 3.13
CA LYS A 42 5.92 -17.59 3.74
C LYS A 42 6.78 -16.84 2.71
N GLU A 43 6.81 -17.35 1.49
CA GLU A 43 7.52 -16.83 0.32
C GLU A 43 6.88 -15.55 -0.25
N ASP A 44 5.64 -15.27 0.12
CA ASP A 44 4.94 -14.06 -0.30
C ASP A 44 5.21 -12.90 0.66
N VAL A 45 5.58 -13.19 1.91
CA VAL A 45 5.71 -12.18 2.98
C VAL A 45 6.73 -11.12 2.57
N GLY A 46 6.28 -9.86 2.58
CA GLY A 46 7.14 -8.72 2.25
C GLY A 46 7.41 -8.51 0.77
N ARG A 47 6.81 -9.27 -0.16
CA ARG A 47 6.88 -8.97 -1.61
C ARG A 47 6.44 -7.55 -1.92
N CYS A 48 5.36 -7.11 -1.28
CA CYS A 48 4.97 -5.72 -1.20
C CYS A 48 4.59 -5.37 0.24
N TYR A 49 4.77 -4.11 0.61
CA TYR A 49 4.55 -3.61 1.95
C TYR A 49 4.28 -2.11 1.95
N THR A 50 3.75 -1.60 3.06
CA THR A 50 3.60 -0.17 3.31
C THR A 50 4.69 0.28 4.25
N GLU A 51 5.56 1.17 3.77
CA GLU A 51 6.63 1.75 4.56
C GLU A 51 6.17 3.09 5.15
N PHE A 52 6.03 3.12 6.48
CA PHE A 52 5.67 4.33 7.22
C PHE A 52 6.91 5.18 7.50
N LEU A 53 6.75 6.50 7.41
CA LEU A 53 7.83 7.44 7.77
C LEU A 53 8.02 7.55 9.29
N ASP A 54 7.01 7.11 10.04
CA ASP A 54 6.98 7.16 11.50
C ASP A 54 6.90 5.76 12.09
N MET A 55 7.28 5.64 13.36
CA MET A 55 6.99 4.45 14.14
C MET A 55 5.47 4.34 14.35
N VAL A 56 4.91 3.17 14.05
CA VAL A 56 3.48 2.89 14.17
C VAL A 56 3.29 1.73 15.14
N ALA A 57 2.60 1.99 16.26
CA ALA A 57 2.06 0.95 17.13
C ALA A 57 0.72 0.44 16.59
N GLU A 58 0.26 -0.71 17.05
CA GLU A 58 -0.96 -1.37 16.57
C GLU A 58 -2.19 -0.44 16.63
N GLU A 59 -2.39 0.25 17.76
CA GLU A 59 -3.50 1.19 17.98
C GLU A 59 -3.38 2.45 17.11
N GLY A 60 -2.17 2.75 16.62
CA GLY A 60 -1.82 3.90 15.82
C GLY A 60 -1.95 3.71 14.31
N LEU A 61 -2.25 2.49 13.84
CA LEU A 61 -2.25 2.19 12.40
C LEU A 61 -3.29 3.00 11.61
N ALA A 62 -4.53 3.07 12.10
CA ALA A 62 -5.57 3.83 11.41
C ALA A 62 -5.28 5.35 11.34
N PRO A 63 -4.85 6.03 12.44
CA PRO A 63 -4.33 7.39 12.36
C PRO A 63 -3.14 7.55 11.40
N ALA A 64 -2.17 6.61 11.41
CA ALA A 64 -1.03 6.65 10.51
C ALA A 64 -1.46 6.57 9.03
N LEU A 65 -2.39 5.68 8.70
CA LEU A 65 -2.97 5.57 7.35
C LEU A 65 -3.70 6.86 6.93
N LYS A 66 -4.42 7.51 7.85
CA LYS A 66 -5.11 8.79 7.58
C LYS A 66 -4.15 9.96 7.39
N SER A 67 -2.94 9.90 7.94
CA SER A 67 -1.93 10.95 7.77
C SER A 67 -1.35 11.01 6.36
N GLY A 68 -1.41 9.89 5.61
CA GLY A 68 -0.77 9.77 4.30
C GLY A 68 0.76 9.72 4.32
N ARG A 69 1.41 9.70 5.50
CA ARG A 69 2.88 9.68 5.64
C ARG A 69 3.46 8.28 5.53
N TYR A 70 3.32 7.70 4.34
CA TYR A 70 3.87 6.40 3.99
C TYR A 70 4.00 6.27 2.48
N ARG A 71 4.67 5.21 2.03
CA ARG A 71 4.66 4.78 0.64
C ARG A 71 4.43 3.29 0.54
N GLY A 72 3.57 2.88 -0.38
CA GLY A 72 3.51 1.49 -0.83
C GLY A 72 4.78 1.15 -1.63
N VAL A 73 5.31 -0.03 -1.38
CA VAL A 73 6.50 -0.56 -2.04
C VAL A 73 6.18 -1.97 -2.51
N CYS A 74 6.47 -2.29 -3.75
CA CYS A 74 6.68 -3.67 -4.18
C CYS A 74 8.17 -3.83 -4.45
N ALA A 75 8.84 -4.70 -3.70
CA ALA A 75 10.15 -5.15 -4.11
C ALA A 75 9.97 -5.85 -5.47
N ARG A 76 10.76 -5.49 -6.46
CA ARG A 76 10.85 -6.36 -7.64
C ARG A 76 11.39 -7.71 -7.14
N PRO A 77 10.77 -8.84 -7.50
CA PRO A 77 11.53 -10.08 -7.46
C PRO A 77 12.79 -9.96 -8.31
#